data_AF-A0AA44BCB9-F1
#
_entry.id   AF-A0AA44BCB9-F1
#
_cell.length_a   1.000
_cell.length_b   1.000
_cell.length_c   1.000
_cell.angle_alpha   90.00
_cell.angle_beta   90.00
_cell.angle_gamma   90.00
#
_symmetry.space_group_name_H-M   'P 1'
#
loop_
_entity.id
_entity.type
_entity.pdbx_description
1 polymer ?
#
loop_
_entity_poly.entity_id
_entity_poly.type
_entity_poly.pdbx_seq_one_letter_code
_entity_poly.pdbx_strand_id
1 'polypeptide(L)'
;MDELFEHEVQIEKVRNENKVLLKGFEQWLQESGFGKKTIRNHLFNAEFYINDFLLYYEPVKAREGIEEVSNFFDDWFIRKAMWSNKASVLSNITSLKKFYQYLVEIGEIQGIDSEMLKRRIKEEKADWVEAVEAYNDFD
;
A
#
# COMPACT_ATOMS: atom_id res chain seq x y z
N MET A 1 21.33 -7.88 21.85
CA MET A 1 20.04 -7.80 22.55
C MET A 1 19.42 -6.42 22.35
N ASP A 2 20.23 -5.35 22.24
CA ASP A 2 19.76 -3.98 21.95
C ASP A 2 19.23 -3.77 20.52
N GLU A 3 19.86 -4.33 19.47
CA GLU A 3 19.46 -4.07 18.07
C GLU A 3 18.05 -4.58 17.71
N LEU A 4 17.66 -5.77 18.21
CA LEU A 4 16.31 -6.31 18.00
C LEU A 4 15.25 -5.47 18.69
N PHE A 5 15.54 -4.99 19.91
CA PHE A 5 14.64 -4.14 20.66
C PHE A 5 14.48 -2.76 20.00
N GLU A 6 15.58 -2.17 19.52
CA GLU A 6 15.55 -0.91 18.76
C GLU A 6 14.72 -1.05 17.48
N HIS A 7 14.87 -2.16 16.75
CA HIS A 7 14.09 -2.47 15.56
C HIS A 7 12.58 -2.58 15.84
N GLU A 8 12.18 -3.32 16.89
CA GLU A 8 10.77 -3.42 17.30
C GLU A 8 10.18 -2.05 17.68
N VAL A 9 10.96 -1.20 18.37
CA VAL A 9 10.54 0.16 18.72
C VAL A 9 10.31 1.02 17.49
N GLN A 10 11.15 0.91 16.45
CA GLN A 10 10.93 1.63 15.19
C GLN A 10 9.65 1.17 14.48
N ILE A 11 9.41 -0.15 14.39
CA ILE A 11 8.18 -0.69 13.81
C ILE A 11 6.95 -0.14 14.52
N GLU A 12 6.92 -0.18 15.86
CA GLU A 12 5.78 0.30 16.62
C GLU A 12 5.57 1.81 16.49
N LYS A 13 6.65 2.58 16.36
CA LYS A 13 6.54 4.01 16.06
C LYS A 13 5.86 4.24 14.71
N VAL A 14 6.31 3.58 13.64
CA VAL A 14 5.72 3.72 12.31
C VAL A 14 4.28 3.21 12.29
N ARG A 15 3.96 2.11 12.98
CA ARG A 15 2.56 1.64 13.13
C ARG A 15 1.66 2.68 13.79
N ASN A 16 2.15 3.39 14.80
CA ASN A 16 1.38 4.43 15.45
C ASN A 16 1.17 5.66 14.54
N GLU A 17 2.17 6.04 13.74
CA GLU A 17 2.03 7.05 12.69
C GLU A 17 0.97 6.60 11.65
N ASN A 18 1.04 5.34 11.20
CA ASN A 18 0.10 4.76 10.24
C ASN A 18 -1.35 4.74 10.76
N LYS A 19 -1.59 4.51 12.06
CA LYS A 19 -2.95 4.59 12.65
C LYS A 19 -3.58 5.97 12.46
N VAL A 20 -2.80 7.05 12.59
CA VAL A 20 -3.27 8.42 12.37
C VAL A 20 -3.62 8.62 10.90
N LEU A 21 -2.74 8.16 10.00
CA LEU A 21 -2.96 8.25 8.56
C LEU A 21 -4.20 7.47 8.10
N LEU A 22 -4.40 6.25 8.60
CA LEU A 22 -5.56 5.41 8.25
C LEU A 22 -6.88 6.02 8.75
N LYS A 23 -6.90 6.60 9.94
CA LYS A 23 -8.09 7.29 10.46
C LYS A 23 -8.45 8.51 9.62
N GLY A 24 -7.46 9.32 9.25
CA GLY A 24 -7.69 10.47 8.38
C GLY A 24 -8.08 10.04 6.96
N PHE A 25 -7.51 8.94 6.44
CA PHE A 25 -7.89 8.38 5.15
C PHE A 25 -9.33 7.86 5.15
N GLU A 26 -9.77 7.21 6.23
CA GLU A 26 -11.17 6.80 6.40
C GLU A 26 -12.11 8.00 6.32
N GLN A 27 -11.80 9.07 7.08
CA GLN A 27 -12.60 10.30 7.07
C GLN A 27 -12.62 10.95 5.69
N TRP A 28 -11.47 11.04 5.02
CA TRP A 28 -11.36 11.57 3.66
C TRP A 28 -12.22 10.79 2.65
N LEU A 29 -12.26 9.45 2.76
CA LEU A 29 -13.12 8.62 1.92
C LEU A 29 -14.61 8.84 2.22
N GLN A 30 -14.98 9.03 3.49
CA GLN A 30 -16.36 9.35 3.89
C GLN A 30 -16.82 10.69 3.33
N GLU A 31 -15.98 11.73 3.47
CA GLU A 31 -16.24 13.08 2.96
C GLU A 31 -16.28 13.12 1.43
N SER A 32 -15.50 12.25 0.76
CA SER A 32 -15.55 12.03 -0.68
C SER A 32 -16.80 11.27 -1.17
N GLY A 33 -17.70 10.85 -0.26
CA GLY A 33 -18.97 10.20 -0.59
C GLY A 33 -18.87 8.72 -0.94
N PHE A 34 -17.76 8.04 -0.61
CA PHE A 34 -17.64 6.60 -0.88
C PHE A 34 -18.59 5.77 0.01
N GLY A 35 -19.14 4.69 -0.55
CA GLY A 35 -19.96 3.76 0.21
C GLY A 35 -19.15 2.94 1.23
N LYS A 36 -19.79 2.51 2.33
CA LYS A 36 -19.15 1.78 3.45
C LYS A 36 -18.31 0.57 3.01
N LYS A 37 -18.80 -0.23 2.05
CA LYS A 37 -18.07 -1.39 1.52
C LYS A 37 -16.78 -0.98 0.80
N THR A 38 -16.85 0.09 0.01
CA THR A 38 -15.70 0.65 -0.70
C THR A 38 -14.68 1.23 0.25
N ILE A 39 -15.13 1.96 1.29
CA ILE A 39 -14.27 2.49 2.35
C ILE A 39 -13.50 1.35 3.03
N ARG A 40 -14.21 0.30 3.46
CA ARG A 40 -13.59 -0.88 4.10
C ARG A 40 -12.53 -1.53 3.20
N ASN A 41 -12.80 -1.67 1.91
CA ASN A 41 -11.85 -2.26 0.97
C ASN A 41 -10.61 -1.38 0.77
N HIS A 42 -10.78 -0.06 0.68
CA HIS A 42 -9.65 0.86 0.56
C HIS A 42 -8.80 0.90 1.82
N LEU A 43 -9.42 0.93 3.00
CA LEU A 43 -8.71 0.86 4.28
C LEU A 43 -7.95 -0.44 4.43
N PHE A 44 -8.58 -1.59 4.15
CA PHE A 44 -7.93 -2.89 4.24
C PHE A 44 -6.68 -2.96 3.36
N ASN A 45 -6.78 -2.57 2.08
CA ASN A 45 -5.64 -2.61 1.17
C ASN A 45 -4.54 -1.60 1.56
N ALA A 46 -4.91 -0.40 2.01
CA ALA A 46 -3.94 0.61 2.44
C ALA A 46 -3.22 0.17 3.73
N GLU A 47 -3.96 -0.32 4.72
CA GLU A 47 -3.43 -0.88 5.97
C GLU A 47 -2.48 -2.04 5.68
N PHE A 48 -2.91 -2.99 4.85
CA PHE A 48 -2.10 -4.12 4.45
C PHE A 48 -0.78 -3.70 3.81
N TYR A 49 -0.81 -2.71 2.92
CA TYR A 49 0.39 -2.17 2.32
C TYR A 49 1.34 -1.54 3.34
N ILE A 50 0.85 -0.60 4.16
CA ILE A 50 1.72 0.21 5.03
C ILE A 50 2.12 -0.49 6.33
N ASN A 51 1.38 -1.49 6.79
CA ASN A 51 1.65 -2.19 8.05
C ASN A 51 2.18 -3.61 7.86
N ASP A 52 1.70 -4.35 6.86
CA ASP A 52 2.14 -5.72 6.63
C ASP A 52 3.32 -5.78 5.67
N PHE A 53 3.30 -5.01 4.58
CA PHE A 53 4.38 -5.02 3.59
C PHE A 53 5.53 -4.07 3.94
N LEU A 54 5.27 -2.76 4.11
CA LEU A 54 6.34 -1.77 4.34
C LEU A 54 7.11 -1.97 5.66
N LEU A 55 6.56 -2.75 6.60
CA LEU A 55 7.21 -3.07 7.88
C LEU A 55 7.73 -4.51 7.93
N TYR A 56 7.68 -5.25 6.83
CA TYR A 56 8.03 -6.67 6.80
C TYR A 56 9.54 -6.92 6.94
N TYR A 57 10.35 -6.08 6.28
CA TYR A 57 11.81 -6.12 6.32
C TYR A 57 12.31 -4.92 7.13
N GLU A 58 13.01 -3.97 6.51
CA GLU A 58 13.34 -2.69 7.14
C GLU A 58 12.11 -1.77 7.11
N PRO A 59 11.72 -1.14 8.22
CA PRO A 59 10.52 -0.30 8.28
C PRO A 59 10.60 0.91 7.35
N VAL A 60 9.72 0.95 6.35
CA VAL A 60 9.54 2.09 5.44
C VAL A 60 8.33 2.91 5.87
N LYS A 61 8.48 4.23 5.92
CA LYS A 61 7.34 5.12 6.23
C LYS A 61 6.36 5.15 5.06
N ALA A 62 5.07 5.29 5.36
CA ALA A 62 4.02 5.35 4.34
C ALA A 62 4.30 6.38 3.23
N ARG A 63 4.86 7.55 3.58
CA ARG A 63 5.25 8.63 2.64
C ARG A 63 6.33 8.22 1.63
N GLU A 64 7.24 7.32 2.03
CA GLU A 64 8.34 6.81 1.21
C GLU A 64 7.91 5.57 0.41
N GLY A 65 6.78 4.96 0.78
CA GLY A 65 6.30 3.72 0.18
C GLY A 65 5.97 3.77 -1.31
N ILE A 66 5.92 4.94 -1.99
CA ILE A 66 5.75 4.98 -3.46
C ILE A 66 6.88 4.23 -4.17
N GLU A 67 8.10 4.27 -3.60
CA GLU A 67 9.28 3.57 -4.12
C GLU A 67 9.17 2.05 -4.05
N GLU A 68 8.36 1.53 -3.12
CA GLU A 68 8.22 0.10 -2.86
C GLU A 68 7.03 -0.55 -3.60
N VAL A 69 6.28 0.21 -4.40
CA VAL A 69 5.05 -0.30 -5.05
C VAL A 69 5.34 -1.42 -6.04
N SER A 70 6.44 -1.33 -6.81
CA SER A 70 6.85 -2.38 -7.73
C SER A 70 7.26 -3.63 -6.94
N ASN A 71 8.11 -3.50 -5.93
CA ASN A 71 8.50 -4.61 -5.04
C ASN A 71 7.30 -5.28 -4.36
N PHE A 72 6.27 -4.51 -4.02
CA PHE A 72 5.02 -5.07 -3.50
C PHE A 72 4.36 -5.98 -4.53
N PHE A 73 4.10 -5.49 -5.74
CA PHE A 73 3.33 -6.25 -6.73
C PHE A 73 4.12 -7.36 -7.43
N ASP A 74 5.39 -7.13 -7.75
CA ASP A 74 6.24 -8.07 -8.49
C ASP A 74 6.70 -9.25 -7.64
N ASP A 75 6.76 -9.08 -6.31
CA ASP A 75 7.53 -9.96 -5.46
C ASP A 75 6.79 -10.36 -4.19
N TRP A 76 6.51 -9.38 -3.32
CA TRP A 76 6.01 -9.70 -1.98
C TRP A 76 4.55 -10.14 -2.00
N PHE A 77 3.68 -9.41 -2.70
CA PHE A 77 2.23 -9.65 -2.72
C PHE A 77 1.89 -11.03 -3.28
N ILE A 78 2.47 -11.40 -4.42
CA ILE A 78 2.22 -12.70 -5.06
C ILE A 78 2.61 -13.86 -4.16
N ARG A 79 3.69 -13.73 -3.38
CA ARG A 79 4.21 -14.81 -2.51
C ARG A 79 3.63 -14.84 -1.11
N LYS A 80 3.24 -13.70 -0.56
CA LYS A 80 2.86 -13.56 0.85
C LYS A 80 1.35 -13.41 1.06
N ALA A 81 0.62 -12.92 0.06
CA ALA A 81 -0.83 -12.83 0.12
C ALA A 81 -1.47 -14.05 -0.56
N MET A 82 -2.00 -15.00 0.21
CA MET A 82 -2.72 -16.18 -0.33
C MET A 82 -3.95 -15.81 -1.19
N TRP A 83 -4.42 -14.57 -1.09
CA TRP A 83 -5.54 -14.02 -1.85
C TRP A 83 -5.07 -13.21 -3.07
N SER A 84 -3.78 -13.28 -3.42
CA SER A 84 -3.23 -12.63 -4.61
C SER A 84 -3.85 -13.26 -5.86
N ASN A 85 -4.40 -12.40 -6.70
CA ASN A 85 -4.94 -12.69 -8.02
C ASN A 85 -5.10 -11.36 -8.76
N LYS A 86 -5.44 -11.41 -10.03
CA LYS A 86 -5.66 -10.22 -10.85
C LYS A 86 -6.63 -9.21 -10.23
N ALA A 87 -7.76 -9.67 -9.69
CA ALA A 87 -8.75 -8.77 -9.11
C ALA A 87 -8.21 -8.06 -7.85
N SER A 88 -7.44 -8.77 -7.02
CA SER A 88 -6.82 -8.17 -5.84
C SER A 88 -5.66 -7.24 -6.18
N VAL A 89 -4.86 -7.51 -7.21
CA VAL A 89 -3.85 -6.56 -7.72
C VAL A 89 -4.53 -5.24 -8.14
N LEU A 90 -5.57 -5.31 -8.97
CA LEU A 90 -6.31 -4.12 -9.43
C LEU A 90 -6.98 -3.36 -8.27
N SER A 91 -7.51 -4.09 -7.28
CA SER A 91 -8.09 -3.52 -6.06
C SER A 91 -7.04 -2.78 -5.23
N ASN A 92 -5.86 -3.37 -5.02
CA ASN A 92 -4.75 -2.73 -4.32
C ASN A 92 -4.27 -1.47 -5.05
N ILE A 93 -4.02 -1.55 -6.37
CA ILE A 93 -3.62 -0.39 -7.19
C ILE A 93 -4.60 0.77 -7.00
N THR A 94 -5.90 0.49 -7.03
CA THR A 94 -6.93 1.53 -6.86
C THR A 94 -6.89 2.13 -5.46
N SER A 95 -6.76 1.30 -4.43
CA SER A 95 -6.64 1.76 -3.04
C SER A 95 -5.38 2.59 -2.81
N LEU A 96 -4.22 2.17 -3.32
CA LEU A 96 -2.96 2.89 -3.18
C LEU A 96 -3.01 4.26 -3.87
N LYS A 97 -3.58 4.34 -5.09
CA LYS A 97 -3.80 5.64 -5.75
C LYS A 97 -4.63 6.59 -4.90
N LYS A 98 -5.66 6.09 -4.20
CA LYS A 98 -6.51 6.91 -3.33
C LYS A 98 -5.80 7.30 -2.04
N PHE A 99 -5.06 6.37 -1.44
CA PHE A 99 -4.28 6.64 -0.23
C PHE A 99 -3.21 7.70 -0.47
N TYR A 100 -2.42 7.58 -1.54
CA TYR A 100 -1.41 8.58 -1.87
C TYR A 100 -2.00 9.90 -2.37
N GLN A 101 -3.18 9.90 -3.00
CA GLN A 101 -3.92 11.13 -3.27
C GLN A 101 -4.28 11.85 -1.96
N TYR A 102 -4.79 11.13 -0.97
CA TYR A 102 -5.05 11.67 0.36
C TYR A 102 -3.79 12.24 1.01
N LEU A 103 -2.64 11.53 0.95
CA LEU A 103 -1.38 12.03 1.51
C LEU A 103 -0.90 13.34 0.86
N VAL A 104 -1.12 13.52 -0.45
CA VAL A 104 -0.86 14.81 -1.12
C VAL A 104 -1.76 15.91 -0.55
N GLU A 105 -3.05 15.63 -0.37
CA GLU A 105 -4.04 16.63 0.06
C GLU A 105 -3.82 17.12 1.50
N ILE A 106 -3.30 16.25 2.37
CA ILE A 106 -2.91 16.65 3.74
C ILE A 106 -1.46 17.16 3.84
N GLY A 107 -0.72 17.19 2.72
CA GLY A 107 0.64 17.73 2.65
C GLY A 107 1.75 16.81 3.18
N GLU A 108 1.47 15.51 3.36
CA GLU A 108 2.47 14.52 3.79
C GLU A 108 3.46 14.15 2.67
N ILE A 109 3.04 14.28 1.41
CA ILE A 109 3.88 14.12 0.21
C ILE A 109 3.60 15.21 -0.82
N GLN A 110 4.49 15.37 -1.79
CA GLN A 110 4.31 16.34 -2.88
C GLN A 110 3.48 15.73 -4.02
N GLY A 111 2.82 16.59 -4.80
CA GLY A 111 2.05 16.14 -5.97
C GLY A 111 2.89 15.37 -6.99
N ILE A 112 4.18 15.69 -7.12
CA ILE A 112 5.11 14.98 -8.01
C ILE A 112 5.28 13.51 -7.61
N ASP A 113 5.25 13.20 -6.31
CA ASP A 113 5.36 11.83 -5.80
C ASP A 113 4.15 11.00 -6.25
N SER A 114 2.95 11.56 -6.18
CA SER A 114 1.73 10.91 -6.68
C SER A 114 1.74 10.74 -8.21
N GLU A 115 2.35 11.65 -8.96
CA GLU A 115 2.55 11.47 -10.40
C GLU A 115 3.56 10.35 -10.72
N MET A 116 4.60 10.17 -9.90
CA MET A 116 5.51 9.02 -10.03
C MET A 116 4.77 7.70 -9.84
N LEU A 117 3.90 7.61 -8.82
CA LEU A 117 3.05 6.45 -8.61
C LEU A 117 2.16 6.16 -9.84
N LYS A 118 1.49 7.20 -10.38
CA LYS A 118 0.63 7.04 -11.56
C LYS A 118 1.42 6.57 -12.77
N ARG A 119 2.66 7.04 -12.94
CA ARG A 119 3.56 6.63 -14.01
C ARG A 119 3.97 5.16 -13.87
N ARG A 120 4.46 4.73 -12.70
CA ARG A 120 4.79 3.31 -12.43
C ARG A 120 3.61 2.39 -12.73
N ILE A 121 2.42 2.73 -12.21
CA ILE A 121 1.19 1.98 -12.50
C ILE A 121 0.88 1.92 -14.00
N LYS A 122 1.17 2.97 -14.77
CA LYS A 122 0.93 2.96 -16.22
C LYS A 122 1.91 2.04 -16.94
N GLU A 123 3.16 2.02 -16.50
CA GLU A 123 4.26 1.29 -17.13
C GLU A 123 4.25 -0.20 -16.76
N GLU A 124 3.97 -0.54 -15.50
CA GLU A 124 4.25 -1.87 -14.92
C GLU A 124 2.99 -2.69 -14.60
N LYS A 125 1.79 -2.08 -14.62
CA LYS A 125 0.55 -2.79 -14.25
C LYS A 125 0.29 -4.06 -15.07
N ALA A 126 0.66 -4.07 -16.35
CA ALA A 126 0.48 -5.25 -17.19
C ALA A 126 1.33 -6.40 -16.65
N ASP A 127 2.59 -6.12 -16.36
CA ASP A 127 3.57 -7.07 -15.83
C ASP A 127 3.13 -7.59 -14.45
N TRP A 128 2.64 -6.72 -13.56
CA TRP A 128 2.11 -7.13 -12.25
C TRP A 128 0.92 -8.10 -12.36
N VAL A 129 0.06 -7.89 -13.36
CA VAL A 129 -1.10 -8.76 -13.62
C VAL A 129 -0.64 -10.09 -14.20
N GLU A 130 0.29 -10.07 -15.15
CA GLU A 130 0.86 -11.28 -15.74
C GLU A 130 1.61 -12.10 -14.68
N ALA A 131 2.40 -11.46 -13.82
CA ALA A 131 3.15 -12.10 -12.75
C ALA A 131 2.23 -12.84 -11.76
N VAL A 132 1.14 -12.21 -11.32
CA VAL A 132 0.20 -12.87 -10.39
C VAL A 132 -0.62 -13.96 -11.06
N GLU A 133 -0.94 -13.83 -12.35
CA GLU A 133 -1.62 -14.88 -13.12
C GLU A 133 -0.69 -16.09 -13.28
N ALA A 134 0.55 -15.88 -13.72
CA ALA A 134 1.56 -16.93 -13.91
C ALA A 134 1.94 -17.62 -12.59
N TYR A 135 2.06 -16.88 -11.48
CA TYR A 135 2.39 -17.47 -10.18
C TYR A 135 1.30 -18.40 -9.64
N ASN A 136 0.03 -18.09 -9.92
CA ASN A 136 -1.10 -18.89 -9.48
C ASN A 136 -1.47 -20.02 -10.45
N ASP A 137 -0.82 -20.08 -11.61
CA ASP A 137 -0.99 -21.11 -12.62
C ASP A 137 -0.21 -22.38 -12.21
N PHE A 138 -0.75 -23.06 -11.20
CA PHE A 138 -0.27 -24.37 -10.77
C PHE A 138 -1.02 -25.46 -11.54
N ASP A 139 -0.55 -25.76 -12.75
CA ASP A 139 -0.87 -27.02 -13.44
C ASP A 139 -0.21 -28.23 -12.75
#